data_AF-A0A958TC89-F1
#
_entry.id   AF-A0A958TC89-F1
#
_cell.length_a   1.000
_cell.length_b   1.000
_cell.length_c   1.000
_cell.angle_alpha   90.00
_cell.angle_beta   90.00
_cell.angle_gamma   90.00
#
_symmetry.space_group_name_H-M   'P 1'
#
loop_
_entity.id
_entity.type
_entity.pdbx_description
1 polymer ?
#
loop_
_entity_poly.entity_id
_entity_poly.type
_entity_poly.pdbx_seq_one_letter_code
_entity_poly.pdbx_strand_id
1 'polypeptide(L)'
;MKSFLLFSSLFFAVIPLVGQNPEMVGTWYLKAFTVDLGDPEYITAIDAPQNPTFTIHPDYSFEGLGACNTFSGQLVYDGVEEVYYHESFANGVEDCGTPGYNDFETQYFCHFNDGCGLYLRYVPLGNGILYLELPSPGFGMEFQDTPFLGLNETPITAITVFPTPTVNKLQLNPQHIEIKSLSIYTLSGQKIMTLYDVPESIDVSALQSGLYVLEFVTDKGKTFKKFIKK
;
A
#
# COMPACT_ATOMS: atom_id res chain seq x y z
N MET A 1 45.28 45.73 -15.92
CA MET A 1 44.58 44.42 -15.98
C MET A 1 43.49 44.43 -14.93
N LYS A 2 42.21 44.48 -15.33
CA LYS A 2 41.06 44.49 -14.41
C LYS A 2 40.73 43.04 -14.06
N SER A 3 40.89 42.66 -12.80
CA SER A 3 40.47 41.34 -12.30
C SER A 3 38.99 41.40 -11.93
N PHE A 4 38.16 40.66 -12.67
CA PHE A 4 36.74 40.47 -12.37
C PHE A 4 36.64 39.34 -11.34
N LEU A 5 36.31 39.65 -10.09
CA LEU A 5 35.95 38.64 -9.09
C LEU A 5 34.50 38.19 -9.36
N LEU A 6 34.36 36.99 -9.92
CA LEU A 6 33.07 36.31 -10.03
C LEU A 6 32.61 35.90 -8.62
N PHE A 7 31.57 36.55 -8.12
CA PHE A 7 30.79 36.06 -6.98
C PHE A 7 29.96 34.87 -7.48
N SER A 8 30.46 33.64 -7.26
CA SER A 8 29.64 32.44 -7.39
C SER A 8 28.66 32.42 -6.22
N SER A 9 27.41 32.81 -6.48
CA SER A 9 26.32 32.61 -5.53
C SER A 9 26.02 31.12 -5.49
N LEU A 10 26.50 30.43 -4.46
CA LEU A 10 25.97 29.13 -4.08
C LEU A 10 24.50 29.31 -3.70
N PHE A 11 23.60 29.02 -4.64
CA PHE A 11 22.21 28.73 -4.34
C PHE A 11 22.20 27.40 -3.57
N PHE A 12 22.21 27.48 -2.24
CA PHE A 12 21.72 26.38 -1.42
C PHE A 12 20.21 26.30 -1.70
N ALA A 13 19.81 25.38 -2.58
CA ALA A 13 18.43 24.96 -2.66
C ALA A 13 18.08 24.36 -1.29
N VAL A 14 17.33 25.10 -0.49
CA VAL A 14 16.72 24.59 0.73
C VAL A 14 15.64 23.63 0.25
N ILE A 15 15.97 22.34 0.16
CA ILE A 15 14.97 21.30 -0.08
C ILE A 15 14.01 21.36 1.12
N PRO A 16 12.71 21.62 0.92
CA PRO A 16 11.78 21.67 2.03
C PRO A 16 11.74 20.29 2.70
N LEU A 17 12.15 20.23 3.96
CA LEU A 17 12.14 19.05 4.82
C LEU A 17 10.71 18.76 5.31
N VAL A 18 9.73 18.75 4.41
CA VAL A 18 8.31 18.58 4.72
C VAL A 18 7.77 17.48 3.82
N GLY A 19 7.53 16.31 4.41
CA GLY A 19 6.82 15.21 3.74
C GLY A 19 7.33 13.80 4.00
N GLN A 20 8.60 13.64 4.38
CA GLN A 20 9.25 12.33 4.56
C GLN A 20 8.71 11.57 5.78
N ASN A 21 8.03 10.44 5.55
CA ASN A 21 7.51 9.54 6.58
C ASN A 21 8.56 8.43 6.85
N PRO A 22 9.24 8.45 8.01
CA PRO A 22 10.29 7.48 8.33
C PRO A 22 9.74 6.07 8.59
N GLU A 23 8.43 5.90 8.83
CA GLU A 23 7.80 4.59 9.06
C GLU A 23 7.80 3.72 7.79
N MET A 24 8.00 4.33 6.60
CA MET A 24 8.13 3.61 5.34
C MET A 24 9.48 2.91 5.18
N VAL A 25 10.51 3.40 5.87
CA VAL A 25 11.88 2.93 5.69
C VAL A 25 12.00 1.52 6.27
N GLY A 26 12.38 0.57 5.42
CA GLY A 26 12.44 -0.84 5.80
C GLY A 26 12.18 -1.76 4.61
N THR A 27 12.22 -3.06 4.88
CA THR A 27 11.89 -4.11 3.91
C THR A 27 10.47 -4.59 4.14
N TRP A 28 9.70 -4.59 3.06
CA TRP A 28 8.32 -4.98 3.02
C TRP A 28 8.15 -6.19 2.12
N TYR A 29 7.25 -7.09 2.49
CA TYR A 29 6.98 -8.33 1.77
C TYR A 29 5.58 -8.26 1.17
N LEU A 30 5.44 -8.56 -0.13
CA LEU A 30 4.13 -8.58 -0.77
C LEU A 30 3.25 -9.62 -0.07
N LYS A 31 2.01 -9.23 0.22
CA LYS A 31 1.03 -10.07 0.92
C LYS A 31 -0.12 -10.43 0.00
N ALA A 32 -0.66 -9.44 -0.71
CA ALA A 32 -1.85 -9.63 -1.54
C ALA A 32 -1.97 -8.57 -2.63
N PHE A 33 -2.70 -8.91 -3.70
CA PHE A 33 -3.26 -7.95 -4.64
C PHE A 33 -4.70 -7.64 -4.26
N THR A 34 -5.15 -6.41 -4.50
CA THR A 34 -6.57 -6.04 -4.47
C THR A 34 -7.00 -5.71 -5.89
N VAL A 35 -8.13 -6.26 -6.33
CA VAL A 35 -8.72 -6.02 -7.64
C VAL A 35 -10.17 -5.56 -7.45
N ASP A 36 -10.54 -4.45 -8.07
CA ASP A 36 -11.93 -3.94 -8.11
C ASP A 36 -12.64 -3.84 -6.74
N LEU A 37 -11.93 -3.37 -5.70
CA LEU A 37 -12.46 -3.28 -4.31
C LEU A 37 -12.91 -4.63 -3.72
N GLY A 38 -12.50 -5.75 -4.34
CA GLY A 38 -12.78 -7.10 -3.89
C GLY A 38 -11.99 -7.50 -2.65
N ASP A 39 -12.14 -8.77 -2.26
CA ASP A 39 -11.30 -9.35 -1.24
C ASP A 39 -9.84 -9.43 -1.73
N PRO A 40 -8.84 -9.17 -0.86
CA PRO A 40 -7.45 -9.32 -1.25
C PRO A 40 -7.15 -10.75 -1.71
N GLU A 41 -6.50 -10.86 -2.87
CA GLU A 41 -5.96 -12.10 -3.41
C GLU A 41 -4.55 -12.29 -2.85
N TYR A 42 -4.41 -13.18 -1.88
CA TYR A 42 -3.16 -13.40 -1.18
C TYR A 42 -2.19 -14.15 -2.07
N ILE A 43 -0.95 -13.69 -2.09
CA ILE A 43 0.11 -14.36 -2.83
C ILE A 43 0.64 -15.54 -2.03
N THR A 44 0.98 -16.60 -2.75
CA THR A 44 1.52 -17.84 -2.20
C THR A 44 2.84 -18.19 -2.87
N ALA A 45 3.53 -19.21 -2.35
CA ALA A 45 4.75 -19.70 -2.99
C ALA A 45 4.51 -20.37 -4.38
N ILE A 46 3.24 -20.54 -4.78
CA ILE A 46 2.88 -20.98 -6.14
C ILE A 46 2.98 -19.79 -7.11
N ASP A 47 2.68 -18.58 -6.64
CA ASP A 47 2.64 -17.38 -7.46
C ASP A 47 4.03 -16.78 -7.67
N ALA A 48 4.88 -16.85 -6.62
CA ALA A 48 6.28 -16.46 -6.68
C ALA A 48 7.16 -17.49 -5.95
N PRO A 49 8.34 -17.85 -6.51
CA PRO A 49 9.20 -18.88 -5.93
C PRO A 49 9.81 -18.48 -4.57
N GLN A 50 9.81 -17.17 -4.28
CA GLN A 50 10.28 -16.56 -3.04
C GLN A 50 9.39 -15.36 -2.72
N ASN A 51 9.51 -14.84 -1.50
CA ASN A 51 8.75 -13.68 -1.08
C ASN A 51 9.16 -12.46 -1.94
N PRO A 52 8.24 -11.84 -2.69
CA PRO A 52 8.52 -10.57 -3.34
C PRO A 52 8.78 -9.49 -2.30
N THR A 53 9.79 -8.66 -2.52
CA THR A 53 10.24 -7.65 -1.56
C THR A 53 10.19 -6.25 -2.13
N PHE A 54 9.97 -5.28 -1.26
CA PHE A 54 10.05 -3.86 -1.54
C PHE A 54 10.77 -3.18 -0.37
N THR A 55 12.01 -2.77 -0.59
CA THR A 55 12.87 -2.13 0.40
C THR A 55 12.97 -0.64 0.10
N ILE A 56 12.65 0.19 1.08
CA ILE A 56 12.73 1.64 1.00
C ILE A 56 13.88 2.10 1.91
N HIS A 57 14.85 2.81 1.33
CA HIS A 57 16.00 3.34 2.03
C HIS A 57 15.73 4.72 2.64
N PRO A 58 16.56 5.20 3.59
CA PRO A 58 16.36 6.50 4.23
C PRO A 58 16.35 7.72 3.28
N ASP A 59 16.95 7.59 2.11
CA ASP A 59 16.94 8.61 1.05
C ASP A 59 15.77 8.45 0.07
N TYR A 60 14.83 7.55 0.37
CA TYR A 60 13.66 7.22 -0.44
C TYR A 60 13.98 6.59 -1.81
N SER A 61 15.24 6.21 -2.03
CA SER A 61 15.54 5.21 -3.04
C SER A 61 14.93 3.88 -2.63
N PHE A 62 14.53 3.07 -3.61
CA PHE A 62 13.96 1.76 -3.35
C PHE A 62 14.58 0.70 -4.24
N GLU A 63 14.58 -0.52 -3.72
CA GLU A 63 14.92 -1.74 -4.45
C GLU A 63 14.01 -2.88 -4.02
N GLY A 64 13.95 -3.93 -4.82
CA GLY A 64 13.13 -5.08 -4.48
C GLY A 64 13.28 -6.23 -5.44
N LEU A 65 12.44 -7.24 -5.22
CA LEU A 65 12.44 -8.50 -5.93
C LEU A 65 10.99 -8.87 -6.29
N GLY A 66 10.75 -9.16 -7.56
CA GLY A 66 9.50 -9.74 -8.04
C GLY A 66 9.49 -11.26 -7.87
N ALA A 67 9.06 -12.00 -8.91
CA ALA A 67 9.20 -13.46 -8.90
C ALA A 67 10.68 -13.87 -9.03
N CYS A 68 11.40 -13.29 -9.98
CA CYS A 68 12.82 -13.56 -10.17
C CYS A 68 13.67 -12.32 -10.47
N ASN A 69 13.09 -11.29 -11.08
CA ASN A 69 13.81 -10.07 -11.42
C ASN A 69 13.83 -9.08 -10.26
N THR A 70 14.94 -8.36 -10.15
CA THR A 70 15.05 -7.21 -9.25
C THR A 70 14.48 -5.95 -9.89
N PHE A 71 14.06 -5.00 -9.06
CA PHE A 71 13.65 -3.67 -9.49
C PHE A 71 14.21 -2.60 -8.55
N SER A 72 14.25 -1.36 -9.03
CA SER A 72 14.74 -0.21 -8.26
C SER A 72 14.17 1.10 -8.79
N GLY A 73 14.31 2.15 -7.99
CA GLY A 73 13.87 3.49 -8.38
C GLY A 73 14.00 4.50 -7.24
N GLN A 74 13.29 5.61 -7.39
CA GLN A 74 13.29 6.73 -6.43
C GLN A 74 11.86 7.19 -6.16
N LEU A 75 11.48 7.27 -4.89
CA LEU A 75 10.22 7.89 -4.48
C LEU A 75 10.39 9.40 -4.27
N VAL A 76 9.33 10.14 -4.61
CA VAL A 76 9.18 11.59 -4.39
C VAL A 76 7.81 11.85 -3.77
N TYR A 77 7.78 12.77 -2.80
CA TYR A 77 6.56 13.15 -2.11
C TYR A 77 5.88 14.33 -2.81
N ASP A 78 4.59 14.16 -3.15
CA ASP A 78 3.69 15.23 -3.56
C ASP A 78 2.95 15.78 -2.32
N GLY A 79 3.32 16.98 -1.90
CA GLY A 79 2.71 17.66 -0.76
C GLY A 79 1.33 18.26 -1.02
N VAL A 80 0.84 18.28 -2.26
CA VAL A 80 -0.52 18.74 -2.60
C VAL A 80 -1.51 17.58 -2.45
N GLU A 81 -1.16 16.43 -3.02
CA GLU A 81 -1.99 15.22 -2.96
C GLU A 81 -1.74 14.37 -1.70
N GLU A 82 -0.72 14.75 -0.91
CA GLU A 82 -0.22 14.03 0.27
C GLU A 82 0.15 12.57 -0.04
N VAL A 83 0.80 12.33 -1.18
CA VAL A 83 1.18 10.98 -1.65
C VAL A 83 2.66 10.88 -2.01
N TYR A 84 3.19 9.66 -2.04
CA TYR A 84 4.50 9.38 -2.65
C TYR A 84 4.26 8.83 -4.03
N TYR A 85 4.96 9.30 -5.06
CA TYR A 85 5.03 8.68 -6.39
C TYR A 85 6.48 8.30 -6.71
N HIS A 86 6.70 7.51 -7.76
CA HIS A 86 8.06 7.17 -8.18
C HIS A 86 8.48 8.14 -9.28
N GLU A 87 9.66 8.76 -9.15
CA GLU A 87 10.27 9.57 -10.21
C GLU A 87 10.98 8.71 -11.24
N SER A 88 11.47 7.54 -10.81
CA SER A 88 12.10 6.56 -11.67
C SER A 88 11.71 5.15 -11.25
N PHE A 89 11.66 4.25 -12.23
CA PHE A 89 11.47 2.82 -12.05
C PHE A 89 12.28 2.07 -13.12
N ALA A 90 13.00 1.06 -12.69
CA ALA A 90 13.71 0.13 -13.57
C ALA A 90 13.62 -1.28 -13.01
N ASN A 91 13.31 -2.25 -13.87
CA ASN A 91 13.20 -3.66 -13.52
C ASN A 91 14.00 -4.55 -14.47
N GLY A 92 14.38 -5.72 -13.99
CA GLY A 92 14.88 -6.80 -14.83
C GLY A 92 13.79 -7.35 -15.74
N VAL A 93 14.20 -7.96 -16.85
CA VAL A 93 13.33 -8.52 -17.90
C VAL A 93 13.73 -9.96 -18.26
N GLU A 94 14.43 -10.64 -17.36
CA GLU A 94 14.82 -12.03 -17.54
C GLU A 94 13.59 -12.95 -17.45
N ASP A 95 13.61 -14.08 -18.15
CA ASP A 95 12.56 -15.09 -18.06
C ASP A 95 12.69 -15.85 -16.73
N CYS A 96 11.63 -15.88 -15.91
CA CYS A 96 11.58 -16.59 -14.64
C CYS A 96 11.43 -18.11 -14.77
N GLY A 97 11.48 -18.64 -16.00
CA GLY A 97 11.57 -20.06 -16.32
C GLY A 97 10.23 -20.80 -16.30
N THR A 98 9.15 -20.18 -15.81
CA THR A 98 7.79 -20.72 -15.91
C THR A 98 6.79 -19.64 -16.32
N PRO A 99 5.74 -19.98 -17.10
CA PRO A 99 4.70 -19.03 -17.47
C PRO A 99 4.05 -18.35 -16.26
N GLY A 100 3.77 -19.09 -15.19
CA GLY A 100 3.13 -18.53 -13.99
C GLY A 100 3.96 -17.44 -13.30
N TYR A 101 5.27 -17.63 -13.19
CA TYR A 101 6.16 -16.62 -12.61
C TYR A 101 6.31 -15.39 -13.52
N ASN A 102 6.34 -15.58 -14.83
CA ASN A 102 6.38 -14.48 -15.79
C ASN A 102 5.08 -13.65 -15.76
N ASP A 103 3.93 -14.32 -15.64
CA ASP A 103 2.62 -13.67 -15.53
C ASP A 103 2.51 -12.88 -14.22
N PHE A 104 2.88 -13.49 -13.09
CA PHE A 104 2.96 -12.82 -11.79
C PHE A 104 3.84 -11.58 -11.87
N GLU A 105 5.04 -11.70 -12.44
CA GLU A 105 5.99 -10.60 -12.45
C GLU A 105 5.54 -9.46 -13.36
N THR A 106 4.93 -9.79 -14.50
CA THR A 106 4.29 -8.79 -15.38
C THR A 106 3.21 -8.02 -14.63
N GLN A 107 2.36 -8.71 -13.87
CA GLN A 107 1.32 -8.07 -13.06
C GLN A 107 1.93 -7.22 -11.93
N TYR A 108 2.93 -7.75 -11.22
CA TYR A 108 3.60 -7.05 -10.14
C TYR A 108 4.27 -5.75 -10.62
N PHE A 109 5.08 -5.81 -11.68
CA PHE A 109 5.78 -4.63 -12.22
C PHE A 109 4.87 -3.64 -12.95
N CYS A 110 3.71 -4.08 -13.47
CA CYS A 110 2.68 -3.17 -14.00
C CYS A 110 2.20 -2.18 -12.93
N HIS A 111 2.26 -2.51 -11.64
CA HIS A 111 1.97 -1.58 -10.53
C HIS A 111 3.07 -0.53 -10.26
N PHE A 112 4.16 -0.54 -11.03
CA PHE A 112 5.22 0.47 -10.95
C PHE A 112 5.52 1.13 -12.30
N ASN A 113 4.88 0.71 -13.39
CA ASN A 113 5.17 1.20 -14.74
C ASN A 113 4.05 2.11 -15.26
N ASP A 114 4.43 3.22 -15.91
CA ASP A 114 3.53 4.24 -16.45
C ASP A 114 2.50 3.70 -17.46
N GLY A 115 2.81 2.58 -18.13
CA GLY A 115 1.94 1.95 -19.13
C GLY A 115 0.60 1.41 -18.58
N CYS A 116 0.52 1.17 -17.27
CA CYS A 116 -0.70 0.75 -16.58
C CYS A 116 -1.36 1.88 -15.77
N GLY A 117 -0.74 3.08 -15.75
CA GLY A 117 -1.18 4.29 -15.05
C GLY A 117 -0.88 4.27 -13.56
N LEU A 118 -0.03 5.18 -13.07
CA LEU A 118 0.22 5.26 -11.63
C LEU A 118 0.43 6.65 -11.04
N TYR A 119 -0.27 6.85 -9.92
CA TYR A 119 0.14 7.66 -8.78
C TYR A 119 0.22 6.64 -7.63
N LEU A 120 1.41 6.45 -7.05
CA LEU A 120 1.52 5.65 -5.84
C LEU A 120 0.84 6.44 -4.71
N ARG A 121 0.15 5.76 -3.79
CA ARG A 121 -0.38 6.36 -2.56
C ARG A 121 -0.01 5.49 -1.38
N TYR A 122 0.82 6.05 -0.51
CA TYR A 122 1.18 5.42 0.76
C TYR A 122 0.09 5.69 1.80
N VAL A 123 -0.41 4.64 2.45
CA VAL A 123 -1.27 4.75 3.63
C VAL A 123 -0.58 4.05 4.81
N PRO A 124 0.04 4.78 5.76
CA PRO A 124 0.58 4.18 6.98
C PRO A 124 -0.58 3.74 7.87
N LEU A 125 -0.85 2.44 7.96
CA LEU A 125 -1.84 1.91 8.90
C LEU A 125 -1.17 1.10 10.00
N GLY A 126 -0.78 1.79 11.09
CA GLY A 126 -0.30 1.16 12.31
C GLY A 126 0.91 0.24 12.10
N ASN A 127 1.00 -0.83 12.89
CA ASN A 127 2.16 -1.72 13.03
C ASN A 127 2.54 -2.53 11.76
N GLY A 128 2.88 -1.87 10.64
CA GLY A 128 3.60 -2.52 9.54
C GLY A 128 2.75 -3.10 8.40
N ILE A 129 1.74 -2.37 7.90
CA ILE A 129 1.19 -2.65 6.55
C ILE A 129 1.41 -1.45 5.62
N LEU A 130 1.99 -1.74 4.45
CA LEU A 130 2.25 -0.77 3.38
C LEU A 130 1.28 -1.04 2.23
N TYR A 131 0.52 -0.03 1.84
CA TYR A 131 -0.37 -0.08 0.68
C TYR A 131 0.23 0.64 -0.50
N LEU A 132 0.06 0.04 -1.68
CA LEU A 132 0.37 0.66 -2.96
C LEU A 132 -0.90 0.63 -3.81
N GLU A 133 -1.57 1.78 -3.94
CA GLU A 133 -2.81 1.90 -4.71
C GLU A 133 -2.56 2.44 -6.12
N LEU A 134 -3.39 2.01 -7.08
CA LEU A 134 -3.51 2.67 -8.37
C LEU A 134 -4.41 3.91 -8.25
N PRO A 135 -4.30 4.89 -9.17
CA PRO A 135 -5.22 6.03 -9.24
C PRO A 135 -6.69 5.62 -9.37
N SER A 136 -6.96 4.47 -9.98
CA SER A 136 -8.30 3.87 -10.01
C SER A 136 -8.61 3.20 -8.66
N PRO A 137 -9.63 3.65 -7.92
CA PRO A 137 -10.02 3.05 -6.65
C PRO A 137 -10.26 1.54 -6.79
N GLY A 138 -9.71 0.74 -5.88
CA GLY A 138 -9.96 -0.70 -5.82
C GLY A 138 -8.85 -1.59 -6.33
N PHE A 139 -7.79 -1.02 -6.92
CA PHE A 139 -6.64 -1.78 -7.39
C PHE A 139 -5.40 -1.41 -6.59
N GLY A 140 -4.62 -2.41 -6.18
CA GLY A 140 -3.38 -2.16 -5.47
C GLY A 140 -2.73 -3.40 -4.88
N MET A 141 -1.65 -3.18 -4.13
CA MET A 141 -0.89 -4.19 -3.42
C MET A 141 -0.86 -3.91 -1.93
N GLU A 142 -0.97 -4.97 -1.14
CA GLU A 142 -0.75 -4.95 0.30
C GLU A 142 0.60 -5.58 0.62
N PHE A 143 1.39 -4.92 1.46
CA PHE A 143 2.66 -5.42 1.95
C PHE A 143 2.67 -5.49 3.48
N GLN A 144 3.48 -6.37 4.03
CA GLN A 144 3.67 -6.56 5.47
C GLN A 144 5.16 -6.55 5.85
N ASP A 145 5.48 -6.34 7.11
CA ASP A 145 6.85 -6.24 7.63
C ASP A 145 7.55 -7.59 7.89
N THR A 146 6.84 -8.71 7.67
CA THR A 146 7.38 -10.08 7.82
C THR A 146 7.14 -10.93 6.57
N PRO A 147 8.05 -11.82 6.17
CA PRO A 147 7.81 -12.75 5.07
C PRO A 147 6.69 -13.73 5.41
N PHE A 148 5.93 -14.20 4.40
CA PHE A 148 4.99 -15.29 4.61
C PHE A 148 5.75 -16.60 4.91
N LEU A 149 5.32 -17.31 5.95
CA LEU A 149 5.95 -18.54 6.42
C LEU A 149 5.21 -19.77 5.86
N GLY A 150 5.32 -20.00 4.55
CA GLY A 150 4.94 -21.25 3.90
C GLY A 150 3.51 -21.37 3.35
N LEU A 151 3.27 -22.49 2.65
CA LEU A 151 2.18 -22.76 1.69
C LEU A 151 0.73 -22.74 2.22
N ASN A 152 0.47 -22.44 3.49
CA ASN A 152 -0.83 -22.71 4.13
C ASN A 152 -1.40 -21.55 4.95
N GLU A 153 -0.94 -20.31 4.75
CA GLU A 153 -1.66 -19.17 5.31
C GLU A 153 -2.97 -19.00 4.54
N THR A 154 -4.06 -19.50 5.11
CA THR A 154 -5.39 -19.29 4.55
C THR A 154 -5.71 -17.81 4.66
N PRO A 155 -6.03 -17.12 3.55
CA PRO A 155 -6.53 -15.75 3.58
C PRO A 155 -7.59 -15.57 4.67
N ILE A 156 -7.41 -14.58 5.54
CA ILE A 156 -8.50 -14.15 6.43
C ILE A 156 -9.47 -13.31 5.58
N THR A 157 -10.22 -13.95 4.69
CA THR A 157 -11.36 -13.38 3.94
C THR A 157 -12.66 -13.59 4.70
N ALA A 158 -12.63 -13.29 6.00
CA ALA A 158 -13.71 -13.66 6.90
C ALA A 158 -14.48 -12.45 7.45
N ILE A 159 -14.26 -11.24 6.95
CA ILE A 159 -15.10 -10.09 7.30
C ILE A 159 -15.51 -9.37 6.02
N THR A 160 -16.79 -9.43 5.68
CA THR A 160 -17.35 -8.70 4.53
C THR A 160 -17.92 -7.36 5.01
N VAL A 161 -17.71 -6.31 4.20
CA VAL A 161 -18.13 -4.94 4.50
C VAL A 161 -18.98 -4.43 3.34
N PHE A 162 -20.22 -4.03 3.61
CA PHE A 162 -21.15 -3.58 2.57
C PHE A 162 -22.19 -2.57 3.06
N PRO A 163 -22.78 -1.75 2.18
CA PRO A 163 -22.36 -1.55 0.80
C PRO A 163 -21.09 -0.70 0.74
N THR A 164 -20.27 -0.92 -0.28
CA THR A 164 -19.27 0.06 -0.72
C THR A 164 -19.53 0.33 -2.22
N PRO A 165 -19.76 1.59 -2.64
CA PRO A 165 -19.86 2.80 -1.83
C PRO A 165 -21.08 2.88 -0.89
N THR A 166 -20.97 3.63 0.20
CA THR A 166 -22.05 3.91 1.18
C THR A 166 -22.30 5.41 1.38
N VAL A 167 -23.48 5.76 1.91
CA VAL A 167 -23.85 7.13 2.29
C VAL A 167 -23.82 7.31 3.81
N ASN A 168 -24.41 6.40 4.58
CA ASN A 168 -24.61 6.60 6.02
C ASN A 168 -24.16 5.42 6.88
N LYS A 169 -24.20 4.19 6.36
CA LYS A 169 -24.01 3.00 7.19
C LYS A 169 -23.18 1.95 6.46
N LEU A 170 -22.28 1.31 7.18
CA LEU A 170 -21.65 0.06 6.77
C LEU A 170 -22.25 -1.07 7.58
N GLN A 171 -22.40 -2.21 6.94
CA GLN A 171 -22.73 -3.49 7.54
C GLN A 171 -21.48 -4.36 7.52
N LEU A 172 -21.24 -5.03 8.64
CA LEU A 172 -20.16 -5.97 8.83
C LEU A 172 -20.76 -7.36 8.96
N ASN A 173 -20.23 -8.32 8.22
CA ASN A 173 -20.57 -9.72 8.36
C ASN A 173 -19.30 -10.55 8.56
N PRO A 174 -18.90 -10.76 9.84
CA PRO A 174 -17.77 -11.62 10.19
C PRO A 174 -18.16 -13.10 10.11
N GLN A 175 -17.53 -13.85 9.22
CA GLN A 175 -17.67 -15.30 9.09
C GLN A 175 -16.78 -16.03 10.08
N HIS A 176 -17.35 -16.43 11.22
CA HIS A 176 -16.69 -17.25 12.24
C HIS A 176 -15.42 -16.63 12.85
N ILE A 177 -15.33 -15.30 12.89
CA ILE A 177 -14.22 -14.55 13.49
C ILE A 177 -14.73 -13.57 14.54
N GLU A 178 -14.00 -13.46 15.63
CA GLU A 178 -14.29 -12.49 16.70
C GLU A 178 -13.52 -11.19 16.44
N ILE A 179 -14.25 -10.09 16.25
CA ILE A 179 -13.66 -8.75 16.09
C ILE A 179 -13.43 -8.15 17.48
N LYS A 180 -12.17 -7.89 17.82
CA LYS A 180 -11.76 -7.26 19.08
C LYS A 180 -11.80 -5.73 19.02
N SER A 181 -11.47 -5.17 17.87
CA SER A 181 -11.62 -3.73 17.62
C SER A 181 -11.65 -3.42 16.14
N LEU A 182 -12.31 -2.31 15.80
CA LEU A 182 -12.29 -1.73 14.47
C LEU A 182 -11.78 -0.28 14.55
N SER A 183 -10.88 0.10 13.65
CA SER A 183 -10.47 1.50 13.49
C SER A 183 -10.73 1.98 12.07
N ILE A 184 -11.20 3.22 11.92
CA ILE A 184 -11.38 3.89 10.62
C ILE A 184 -10.26 4.90 10.44
N TYR A 185 -9.62 4.86 9.29
CA TYR A 185 -8.54 5.76 8.90
C TYR A 185 -8.87 6.45 7.57
N THR A 186 -8.36 7.68 7.40
CA THR A 186 -8.25 8.31 6.09
C THR A 186 -7.22 7.58 5.24
N LEU A 187 -7.21 7.86 3.93
CA LEU A 187 -6.13 7.44 3.04
C LEU A 187 -4.76 8.04 3.38
N SER A 188 -4.66 9.10 4.16
CA SER A 188 -3.36 9.63 4.63
C SER A 188 -2.86 8.92 5.89
N GLY A 189 -3.57 7.88 6.37
CA GLY A 189 -3.25 7.15 7.60
C GLY A 189 -3.72 7.85 8.87
N GLN A 190 -4.45 8.96 8.77
CA GLN A 190 -5.03 9.62 9.93
C GLN A 190 -6.16 8.77 10.51
N LYS A 191 -6.02 8.35 11.78
CA LYS A 191 -7.06 7.65 12.52
C LYS A 191 -8.23 8.58 12.83
N ILE A 192 -9.41 8.26 12.30
CA ILE A 192 -10.65 8.99 12.54
C ILE A 192 -11.34 8.51 13.81
N MET A 193 -11.46 7.19 13.99
CA MET A 193 -12.11 6.61 15.16
C MET A 193 -11.69 5.16 15.41
N THR A 194 -11.93 4.69 16.63
CA THR A 194 -11.76 3.29 17.05
C THR A 194 -12.98 2.84 17.86
N LEU A 195 -13.48 1.64 17.55
CA LEU A 195 -14.54 0.92 18.24
C LEU A 195 -13.94 -0.34 18.88
N TYR A 196 -14.18 -0.55 20.17
CA TYR A 196 -13.79 -1.77 20.89
C TYR A 196 -14.96 -2.73 21.10
N ASP A 197 -16.18 -2.20 21.04
CA ASP A 197 -17.42 -2.98 20.93
C ASP A 197 -17.96 -2.73 19.52
N VAL A 198 -17.71 -3.67 18.61
CA VAL A 198 -17.92 -3.48 17.18
C VAL A 198 -19.31 -3.99 16.79
N PRO A 199 -20.28 -3.09 16.51
CA PRO A 199 -21.62 -3.51 16.10
C PRO A 199 -21.62 -4.07 14.67
N GLU A 200 -22.67 -4.84 14.32
CA GLU A 200 -22.88 -5.29 12.94
C GLU A 200 -23.07 -4.11 11.97
N SER A 201 -23.61 -2.98 12.45
CA SER A 201 -23.80 -1.77 11.64
C SER A 201 -23.06 -0.57 12.23
N ILE A 202 -22.20 0.04 11.41
CA ILE A 202 -21.42 1.23 11.77
C ILE A 202 -22.03 2.45 11.08
N ASP A 203 -22.30 3.50 11.85
CA ASP A 203 -22.69 4.81 11.33
C ASP A 203 -21.45 5.57 10.83
N VAL A 204 -21.44 5.91 9.55
CA VAL A 204 -20.39 6.68 8.88
C VAL A 204 -20.93 7.98 8.27
N SER A 205 -22.15 8.39 8.65
CA SER A 205 -22.80 9.60 8.11
C SER A 205 -22.03 10.89 8.37
N ALA A 206 -21.28 10.95 9.47
CA ALA A 206 -20.43 12.08 9.84
C ALA A 206 -19.15 12.19 9.00
N LEU A 207 -18.78 11.15 8.24
CA LEU A 207 -17.59 11.16 7.39
C LEU A 207 -17.84 11.98 6.13
N GLN A 208 -16.83 12.72 5.69
CA GLN A 208 -16.85 13.39 4.39
C GLN A 208 -16.72 12.37 3.26
N SER A 209 -17.22 12.73 2.07
CA SER A 209 -17.07 11.90 0.87
C SER A 209 -15.58 11.62 0.60
N GLY A 210 -15.25 10.36 0.34
CA GLY A 210 -13.86 9.94 0.19
C GLY A 210 -13.66 8.43 0.38
N LEU A 211 -12.44 7.97 0.16
CA LEU A 211 -12.01 6.60 0.41
C LEU A 211 -11.44 6.49 1.84
N TYR A 212 -11.79 5.41 2.53
CA TYR A 212 -11.38 5.14 3.91
C TYR A 212 -10.89 3.71 4.04
N VAL A 213 -10.04 3.48 5.05
CA VAL A 213 -9.57 2.15 5.42
C VAL A 213 -10.07 1.76 6.80
N LEU A 214 -10.60 0.55 6.90
CA LEU A 214 -10.97 -0.13 8.13
C LEU A 214 -9.83 -1.07 8.52
N GLU A 215 -9.29 -0.92 9.72
CA GLU A 215 -8.45 -1.92 10.38
C GLU A 215 -9.32 -2.74 11.33
N PHE A 216 -9.34 -4.05 11.14
CA PHE A 216 -9.94 -5.00 12.07
C PHE A 216 -8.83 -5.71 12.83
N VAL A 217 -8.88 -5.64 14.16
CA VAL A 217 -8.09 -6.50 15.04
C VAL A 217 -9.00 -7.63 15.50
N THR A 218 -8.59 -8.87 15.28
CA THR A 218 -9.42 -10.06 15.53
C THR A 218 -8.70 -11.07 16.43
N ASP A 219 -9.38 -12.17 16.76
CA ASP A 219 -8.74 -13.33 17.39
C ASP A 219 -7.78 -14.08 16.45
N LYS A 220 -7.89 -13.89 15.13
CA LYS A 220 -7.02 -14.52 14.11
C LYS A 220 -5.90 -13.62 13.60
N GLY A 221 -5.87 -12.35 13.97
CA GLY A 221 -4.87 -11.38 13.52
C GLY A 221 -5.49 -10.07 13.04
N LYS A 222 -4.72 -9.29 12.28
CA LYS A 222 -5.18 -8.03 11.70
C LYS A 222 -5.60 -8.23 10.25
N THR A 223 -6.71 -7.63 9.86
CA THR A 223 -7.15 -7.54 8.47
C THR A 223 -7.69 -6.15 8.17
N PHE A 224 -7.66 -5.76 6.91
CA PHE A 224 -8.02 -4.42 6.49
C PHE A 224 -9.05 -4.48 5.36
N LYS A 225 -9.96 -3.51 5.32
CA LYS A 225 -10.94 -3.35 4.24
C LYS A 225 -11.07 -1.89 3.85
N LYS A 226 -11.37 -1.65 2.58
CA LYS A 226 -11.61 -0.30 2.07
C LYS A 226 -13.09 -0.08 1.82
N PHE A 227 -13.55 1.15 2.01
CA PHE A 227 -14.89 1.53 1.58
C PHE A 227 -14.93 2.98 1.08
N ILE A 228 -15.86 3.25 0.16
CA ILE A 228 -16.08 4.59 -0.38
C ILE A 228 -17.28 5.23 0.32
N LYS A 229 -17.07 6.42 0.90
CA LYS A 229 -18.13 7.32 1.39
C LYS A 229 -18.56 8.27 0.29
N LYS A 230 -19.85 8.33 0.01
CA LYS A 230 -20.49 9.32 -0.88
C LYS A 230 -20.84 10.59 -0.15
#